data_AF-A0A420M514-F1
#
_entry.id   AF-A0A420M514-F1
#
_cell.length_a   1.000
_cell.length_b   1.000
_cell.length_c   1.000
_cell.angle_alpha   90.00
_cell.angle_beta   90.00
_cell.angle_gamma   90.00
#
_symmetry.space_group_name_H-M   'P 1'
#
loop_
_entity.id
_entity.type
_entity.pdbx_description
1 polymer ?
#
loop_
_entity_poly.entity_id
_entity_poly.type
_entity_poly.pdbx_seq_one_letter_code
_entity_poly.pdbx_strand_id
1 'polypeptide(L)'
;MLERDRQKAQLRQWMGERQAEEEAEGLFRIVRDKVQRFMTRIPEGAGVDPTPMNWIINTRTYGKQIRYTTPGTERIDWRGDQIIHGQVRITMGEISDMLHSLTIEARRTLVRLAIGKIEPKRTPVQSTVGDIEGGGDEEEDDIALPRIPWSKMEDRHGESALGHSFIKDEENQSWITAGEGWTRQQIISSSARYNAWISKPSPDEEAGEACPYKERAVRAYSQMVEQFRAQ
;
A
#
# COMPACT_ATOMS: atom_id res chain seq x y z
N MET A 1 -14.68 -7.47 29.23
CA MET A 1 -14.10 -7.69 30.57
C MET A 1 -12.61 -7.39 30.62
N LEU A 2 -11.80 -8.03 29.77
CA LEU A 2 -10.33 -7.95 29.75
C LEU A 2 -9.66 -6.57 29.92
N GLU A 3 -10.27 -5.49 29.44
CA GLU A 3 -9.64 -4.16 29.43
C GLU A 3 -9.79 -3.40 30.75
N ARG A 4 -10.97 -3.46 31.38
CA ARG A 4 -11.20 -2.96 32.74
C ARG A 4 -10.34 -3.73 33.75
N ASP A 5 -10.24 -5.04 33.57
CA ASP A 5 -9.46 -5.90 34.46
C ASP A 5 -7.96 -5.61 34.33
N ARG A 6 -7.48 -5.32 33.11
CA ARG A 6 -6.11 -4.83 32.87
C ARG A 6 -5.86 -3.45 33.49
N GLN A 7 -6.80 -2.52 33.35
CA GLN A 7 -6.67 -1.17 33.92
C GLN A 7 -6.67 -1.19 35.46
N LYS A 8 -7.54 -2.00 36.06
CA LYS A 8 -7.51 -2.29 37.50
C LYS A 8 -6.18 -2.90 37.92
N ALA A 9 -5.64 -3.86 37.15
CA ALA A 9 -4.35 -4.48 37.45
C ALA A 9 -3.18 -3.48 37.38
N GLN A 10 -3.23 -2.50 36.47
CA GLN A 10 -2.24 -1.42 36.39
C GLN A 10 -2.37 -0.42 37.55
N LEU A 11 -3.59 -0.01 37.90
CA LEU A 11 -3.84 0.91 39.00
C LEU A 11 -3.51 0.29 40.37
N ARG A 12 -3.68 -1.03 40.52
CA ARG A 12 -3.27 -1.79 41.71
C ARG A 12 -1.75 -1.81 41.95
N GLN A 13 -0.93 -1.44 40.97
CA GLN A 13 0.53 -1.33 41.17
C GLN A 13 0.90 -0.08 41.97
N TRP A 14 0.05 0.95 41.96
CA TRP A 14 0.33 2.24 42.57
C TRP A 14 -0.67 2.60 43.69
N MET A 15 -1.84 1.95 43.74
CA MET A 15 -2.92 2.24 44.69
C MET A 15 -3.57 0.97 45.28
N GLY A 16 -4.25 1.13 46.41
CA GLY A 16 -4.97 0.04 47.08
C GLY A 16 -6.15 -0.48 46.24
N GLU A 17 -6.52 -1.75 46.45
CA GLU A 17 -7.51 -2.46 45.63
C GLU A 17 -8.84 -1.71 45.48
N ARG A 18 -9.36 -1.14 46.58
CA ARG A 18 -10.63 -0.40 46.59
C ARG A 18 -10.57 0.90 45.78
N GLN A 19 -9.47 1.65 45.89
CA GLN A 19 -9.27 2.90 45.15
C GLN A 19 -9.07 2.64 43.65
N ALA A 20 -8.36 1.56 43.30
CA ALA A 20 -8.18 1.14 41.91
C ALA A 20 -9.50 0.73 41.24
N GLU A 21 -10.50 0.25 41.98
CA GLU A 21 -11.82 -0.08 41.42
C GLU A 21 -12.72 1.14 41.21
N GLU A 22 -12.60 2.15 42.07
CA GLU A 22 -13.36 3.40 42.02
C GLU A 22 -12.82 4.33 40.92
N GLU A 23 -11.50 4.40 40.72
CA GLU A 23 -10.88 5.18 39.64
C GLU A 23 -10.89 4.48 38.27
N ALA A 24 -10.99 3.15 38.24
CA ALA A 24 -11.06 2.43 36.97
C ALA A 24 -12.29 2.84 36.17
N GLU A 25 -12.08 3.12 34.89
CA GLU A 25 -13.11 3.63 34.01
C GLU A 25 -14.35 2.71 34.00
N GLY A 26 -15.53 3.33 34.12
CA GLY A 26 -16.80 2.62 34.11
C GLY A 26 -16.95 1.79 32.84
N LEU A 27 -17.44 0.55 32.97
CA LEU A 27 -17.61 -0.37 31.83
C LEU A 27 -18.42 0.27 30.68
N PHE A 28 -19.40 1.10 31.01
CA PHE A 28 -20.20 1.85 30.04
C PHE A 28 -19.38 2.87 29.24
N ARG A 29 -18.37 3.52 29.83
CA ARG A 29 -17.53 4.51 29.14
C ARG A 29 -16.55 3.84 28.16
N ILE A 30 -16.01 2.68 28.55
CA ILE A 30 -15.18 1.83 27.65
C ILE A 30 -16.00 1.32 26.47
N VAL A 31 -17.21 0.80 26.72
CA VAL A 31 -18.10 0.34 25.65
C VAL A 31 -18.50 1.50 24.74
N ARG A 32 -18.78 2.69 25.31
CA ARG A 32 -19.10 3.91 24.56
C ARG A 32 -17.96 4.30 23.62
N ASP A 33 -16.72 4.38 24.11
CA ASP A 33 -15.56 4.75 23.29
C ASP A 33 -15.39 3.78 22.10
N LYS A 34 -15.54 2.48 22.35
CA LYS A 34 -15.48 1.47 21.28
C LYS A 34 -16.61 1.62 20.27
N VAL A 35 -17.84 1.79 20.74
CA VAL A 35 -18.98 2.02 19.84
C VAL A 35 -18.76 3.30 19.02
N GLN A 36 -18.19 4.35 19.62
CA GLN A 36 -17.86 5.58 18.89
C GLN A 36 -16.76 5.37 17.84
N ARG A 37 -15.71 4.62 18.20
CA ARG A 37 -14.57 4.33 17.31
C ARG A 37 -14.94 3.45 16.12
N PHE A 38 -15.86 2.51 16.31
CA PHE A 38 -16.24 1.54 15.27
C PHE A 38 -17.51 1.89 14.51
N MET A 39 -18.34 2.82 15.00
CA MET A 39 -19.53 3.28 14.26
C MET A 39 -19.27 4.60 13.55
N THR A 40 -19.02 4.51 12.25
CA THR A 40 -18.56 5.60 11.35
C THR A 40 -19.56 6.71 11.04
N ARG A 41 -20.76 6.69 11.64
CA ARG A 41 -21.78 7.74 11.43
C ARG A 41 -22.40 8.16 12.74
N ILE A 42 -21.72 9.07 13.42
CA ILE A 42 -22.25 9.82 14.55
C ILE A 42 -22.37 11.27 14.08
N PRO A 43 -23.52 11.93 14.23
CA PRO A 43 -23.55 13.38 14.13
C PRO A 43 -22.68 13.94 15.27
N GLU A 44 -21.65 14.73 14.94
CA GLU A 44 -20.86 15.42 15.96
C GLU A 44 -21.79 16.34 16.76
N GLY A 45 -22.05 15.95 18.00
CA GLY A 45 -22.93 16.63 18.94
C GLY A 45 -22.77 16.00 20.31
N ALA A 46 -22.27 16.76 21.26
CA ALA A 46 -22.02 16.34 22.63
C ALA A 46 -23.33 16.05 23.37
N GLY A 47 -23.90 14.85 23.19
CA GLY A 47 -25.05 14.41 24.00
C GLY A 47 -25.97 13.36 23.42
N VAL A 48 -25.77 12.90 22.18
CA VAL A 48 -26.64 11.84 21.63
C VAL A 48 -26.03 10.47 21.91
N ASP A 49 -26.73 9.65 22.69
CA ASP A 49 -26.36 8.27 22.94
C ASP A 49 -26.48 7.46 21.64
N PRO A 50 -25.37 6.94 21.08
CA PRO A 50 -25.47 6.07 19.93
C PRO A 50 -26.04 4.73 20.38
N THR A 51 -27.32 4.50 20.11
CA THR A 51 -27.90 3.18 20.28
C THR A 51 -27.40 2.27 19.17
N PRO A 52 -27.07 1.00 19.45
CA PRO A 52 -26.80 0.01 18.41
C PRO A 52 -27.89 -0.05 17.33
N MET A 53 -29.14 0.25 17.71
CA MET A 53 -30.27 0.37 16.81
C MET A 53 -30.08 1.46 15.74
N ASN A 54 -29.55 2.64 16.09
CA ASN A 54 -29.29 3.69 15.11
C ASN A 54 -28.29 3.25 14.05
N TRP A 55 -27.27 2.48 14.42
CA TRP A 55 -26.32 1.93 13.45
C TRP A 55 -26.96 0.86 12.58
N ILE A 56 -27.72 -0.08 13.15
CA ILE A 56 -28.45 -1.09 12.39
C ILE A 56 -29.37 -0.43 11.35
N ILE A 57 -30.11 0.61 11.76
CA ILE A 57 -31.02 1.36 10.89
C ILE A 57 -30.25 2.10 9.80
N ASN A 58 -29.14 2.76 10.15
CA ASN A 58 -28.32 3.50 9.19
C ASN A 58 -27.67 2.57 8.16
N THR A 59 -27.11 1.43 8.59
CA THR A 59 -26.50 0.42 7.72
C THR A 59 -27.54 -0.21 6.79
N ARG A 60 -28.75 -0.52 7.30
CA ARG A 60 -29.87 -1.00 6.49
C ARG A 60 -30.30 0.02 5.44
N THR A 61 -30.42 1.29 5.84
CA THR A 61 -30.85 2.37 4.96
C THR A 61 -29.81 2.65 3.88
N TYR A 62 -28.52 2.63 4.23
CA TYR A 62 -27.42 2.75 3.28
C TYR A 62 -27.41 1.61 2.26
N GLY A 63 -27.51 0.35 2.72
CA GLY A 63 -27.59 -0.80 1.83
C GLY A 63 -28.83 -0.78 0.92
N LYS A 64 -29.96 -0.30 1.44
CA LYS A 64 -31.17 -0.04 0.64
C LYS A 64 -30.89 1.01 -0.43
N GLN A 65 -30.26 2.12 -0.08
CA GLN A 65 -29.97 3.20 -1.02
C GLN A 65 -29.09 2.69 -2.18
N ILE A 66 -27.98 2.01 -1.89
CA ILE A 66 -27.11 1.42 -2.93
C ILE A 66 -27.91 0.52 -3.88
N ARG A 67 -28.80 -0.33 -3.35
CA ARG A 67 -29.61 -1.25 -4.17
C ARG A 67 -30.58 -0.54 -5.12
N TYR A 68 -31.07 0.64 -4.76
CA TYR A 68 -32.11 1.34 -5.54
C TYR A 68 -31.58 2.53 -6.34
N THR A 69 -30.44 3.11 -5.99
CA THR A 69 -29.90 4.30 -6.67
C THR A 69 -28.72 4.01 -7.59
N THR A 70 -28.06 2.86 -7.45
CA THR A 70 -26.94 2.49 -8.31
C THR A 70 -27.44 1.51 -9.39
N PRO A 71 -27.68 1.96 -10.63
CA PRO A 71 -27.96 1.06 -11.75
C PRO A 71 -26.66 0.31 -12.12
N GLY A 72 -26.39 -0.80 -11.44
CA GLY A 72 -25.29 -1.72 -11.75
C GLY A 72 -25.78 -2.86 -12.66
N THR A 73 -25.05 -3.11 -13.74
CA THR A 73 -25.42 -4.05 -14.81
C THR A 73 -25.32 -5.52 -14.41
N GLU A 74 -24.65 -5.86 -13.31
CA GLU A 74 -24.48 -7.23 -12.83
C GLU A 74 -24.61 -7.29 -11.29
N ARG A 75 -25.30 -8.34 -10.79
CA ARG A 75 -25.54 -8.54 -9.35
C ARG A 75 -24.47 -9.44 -8.78
N ILE A 76 -23.77 -8.97 -7.76
CA ILE A 76 -22.89 -9.80 -6.93
C ILE A 76 -23.79 -10.59 -5.96
N ASP A 77 -23.90 -11.91 -6.14
CA ASP A 77 -24.55 -12.82 -5.19
C ASP A 77 -23.52 -13.42 -4.24
N TRP A 78 -23.86 -13.51 -2.96
CA TRP A 78 -23.00 -14.08 -1.93
C TRP A 78 -23.70 -15.30 -1.36
N ARG A 79 -23.12 -16.49 -1.53
CA ARG A 79 -23.63 -17.75 -0.98
C ARG A 79 -22.57 -18.38 -0.10
N GLY A 80 -22.68 -18.14 1.21
CA GLY A 80 -21.69 -18.60 2.16
C GLY A 80 -20.32 -17.99 1.85
N ASP A 81 -19.37 -18.84 1.48
CA ASP A 81 -17.99 -18.48 1.13
C ASP A 81 -17.78 -18.18 -0.38
N GLN A 82 -18.81 -18.34 -1.21
CA GLN A 82 -18.72 -18.11 -2.66
C GLN A 82 -19.37 -16.80 -3.07
N ILE A 83 -18.64 -16.03 -3.87
CA ILE A 83 -19.06 -14.81 -4.53
C ILE A 83 -19.32 -15.13 -6.00
N ILE A 84 -20.53 -14.83 -6.46
CA ILE A 84 -20.99 -15.11 -7.82
C ILE A 84 -21.20 -13.78 -8.53
N HIS A 85 -20.51 -13.59 -9.65
CA HIS A 85 -20.65 -12.44 -10.53
C HIS A 85 -20.72 -12.91 -11.99
N GLY A 86 -21.90 -12.80 -12.61
CA GLY A 86 -22.13 -13.32 -13.97
C GLY A 86 -21.89 -14.84 -14.03
N GLN A 87 -20.94 -15.27 -14.87
CA GLN A 87 -20.51 -16.66 -14.98
C GLN A 87 -19.38 -17.04 -14.01
N VAL A 88 -18.79 -16.06 -13.34
CA VAL A 88 -17.62 -16.23 -12.48
C VAL A 88 -18.08 -16.57 -11.06
N ARG A 89 -17.54 -17.65 -10.51
CA ARG A 89 -17.75 -18.07 -9.13
C ARG A 89 -16.39 -18.16 -8.47
N ILE A 90 -16.18 -17.38 -7.42
CA ILE A 90 -14.90 -17.30 -6.72
C ILE A 90 -15.17 -17.42 -5.23
N THR A 91 -14.34 -18.18 -4.53
CA THR A 91 -14.33 -18.28 -3.07
C THR A 91 -13.56 -17.12 -2.44
N MET A 92 -13.81 -16.81 -1.17
CA MET A 92 -13.04 -15.79 -0.46
C MET A 92 -11.54 -16.15 -0.38
N GLY A 93 -11.22 -17.44 -0.26
CA GLY A 93 -9.85 -17.95 -0.29
C GLY A 93 -9.15 -17.64 -1.62
N GLU A 94 -9.78 -17.95 -2.75
CA GLU A 94 -9.23 -17.66 -4.09
C GLU A 94 -9.05 -16.15 -4.33
N ILE A 95 -9.95 -15.30 -3.84
CA ILE A 95 -9.76 -13.83 -3.90
C ILE A 95 -8.56 -13.41 -3.07
N SER A 96 -8.44 -13.93 -1.84
CA SER A 96 -7.31 -13.62 -0.96
C SER A 96 -5.98 -14.02 -1.59
N ASP A 97 -5.93 -15.22 -2.19
CA ASP A 97 -4.75 -15.75 -2.88
C ASP A 97 -4.42 -14.91 -4.12
N MET A 98 -5.43 -14.56 -4.93
CA MET A 98 -5.25 -13.68 -6.09
C MET A 98 -4.74 -12.29 -5.69
N LEU A 99 -5.26 -11.71 -4.61
CA LEU A 99 -4.78 -10.43 -4.08
C LEU A 99 -3.36 -10.54 -3.55
N HIS A 100 -3.02 -11.64 -2.86
CA HIS A 100 -1.66 -11.88 -2.40
C HIS A 100 -0.70 -12.06 -3.57
N SER A 101 -1.08 -12.83 -4.60
CA SER A 101 -0.25 -13.00 -5.79
C SER A 101 -0.04 -11.69 -6.53
N LEU A 102 -1.10 -10.89 -6.68
CA LEU A 102 -1.01 -9.56 -7.29
C LEU A 102 -0.11 -8.63 -6.46
N THR A 103 -0.21 -8.66 -5.14
CA THR A 103 0.64 -7.86 -4.25
C THR A 103 2.11 -8.26 -4.36
N ILE A 104 2.39 -9.56 -4.44
CA ILE A 104 3.75 -10.09 -4.63
C ILE A 104 4.30 -9.68 -6.00
N GLU A 105 3.52 -9.81 -7.06
CA GLU A 105 3.91 -9.43 -8.42
C GLU A 105 4.14 -7.92 -8.55
N ALA A 106 3.25 -7.10 -7.98
CA ALA A 106 3.40 -5.66 -7.93
C ALA A 106 4.67 -5.26 -7.17
N ARG A 107 4.95 -5.91 -6.03
CA ARG A 107 6.19 -5.68 -5.27
C ARG A 107 7.43 -6.03 -6.07
N ARG A 108 7.45 -7.18 -6.76
CA ARG A 108 8.57 -7.58 -7.64
C ARG A 108 8.78 -6.59 -8.77
N THR A 109 7.70 -6.14 -9.40
CA THR A 109 7.74 -5.16 -10.49
C THR A 109 8.26 -3.80 -10.00
N LEU A 110 7.83 -3.35 -8.82
CA LEU A 110 8.35 -2.13 -8.18
C LEU A 110 9.85 -2.24 -7.88
N VAL A 111 10.31 -3.37 -7.33
CA VAL A 111 11.73 -3.62 -7.07
C VAL A 111 12.53 -3.55 -8.37
N ARG A 112 12.06 -4.22 -9.43
CA ARG A 112 12.68 -4.18 -10.76
C ARG A 112 12.79 -2.77 -11.33
N LEU A 113 11.71 -1.98 -11.22
CA LEU A 113 11.69 -0.58 -11.64
C LEU A 113 12.65 0.28 -10.80
N ALA A 114 12.69 0.08 -9.49
CA ALA A 114 13.53 0.85 -8.57
C ALA A 114 15.04 0.59 -8.77
N ILE A 115 15.41 -0.64 -9.14
CA ILE A 115 16.78 -1.07 -9.44
C ILE A 115 17.23 -0.64 -10.85
N GLY A 116 16.27 -0.36 -11.74
CA GLY A 116 16.53 -0.12 -13.16
C GLY A 116 16.94 -1.39 -13.90
N LYS A 117 16.49 -2.58 -13.49
CA LYS A 117 16.78 -3.81 -14.23
C LYS A 117 15.88 -3.84 -15.47
N ILE A 118 16.46 -3.51 -16.62
CA ILE A 118 15.80 -3.66 -17.91
C ILE A 118 16.19 -5.04 -18.43
N GLU A 119 15.31 -6.02 -18.24
CA GLU A 119 15.49 -7.28 -18.95
C GLU A 119 15.37 -7.01 -20.47
N PRO A 120 16.27 -7.56 -21.29
CA PRO A 120 15.99 -7.66 -22.71
C PRO A 120 14.70 -8.48 -22.85
N LYS A 121 13.73 -7.94 -23.59
CA LYS A 121 12.46 -8.58 -23.95
C LYS A 121 12.69 -10.08 -24.12
N ARG A 122 12.28 -10.90 -23.14
CA ARG A 122 12.34 -12.36 -23.25
C ARG A 122 11.54 -12.71 -24.51
N THR A 123 12.23 -13.07 -25.59
CA THR A 123 11.60 -13.77 -26.71
C THR A 123 10.97 -15.02 -26.10
N PRO A 124 9.70 -15.34 -26.42
CA PRO A 124 9.09 -16.56 -25.93
C PRO A 124 9.77 -17.72 -26.63
N VAL A 125 10.88 -18.20 -26.06
CA VAL A 125 11.44 -19.49 -26.45
C VAL A 125 10.49 -20.51 -25.85
N GLN A 126 9.75 -21.16 -26.74
CA GLN A 126 8.96 -22.34 -26.45
C GLN A 126 9.73 -23.24 -25.48
N SER A 127 9.08 -23.51 -24.35
CA SER A 127 9.41 -24.56 -23.42
C SER A 127 9.68 -25.87 -24.17
N THR A 128 10.94 -26.22 -24.34
CA THR A 128 11.35 -27.61 -24.50
C THR A 128 11.78 -28.11 -23.13
N VAL A 129 11.07 -29.12 -22.64
CA VAL A 129 11.35 -29.89 -21.44
C VAL A 129 12.80 -30.35 -21.48
N GLY A 130 13.64 -29.76 -20.63
CA GLY A 130 15.05 -30.09 -20.53
C GLY A 130 15.77 -29.08 -19.65
N ASP A 131 16.03 -29.49 -18.41
CA ASP A 131 17.04 -28.95 -17.49
C ASP A 131 16.88 -27.46 -17.11
N ILE A 132 15.97 -27.21 -16.17
CA ILE A 132 15.99 -26.00 -15.35
C ILE A 132 17.08 -26.19 -14.29
N GLU A 133 18.33 -25.90 -14.66
CA GLU A 133 19.28 -25.40 -13.67
C GLU A 133 18.70 -24.09 -13.14
N GLY A 134 18.30 -24.10 -11.87
CA GLY A 134 17.88 -22.93 -11.14
C GLY A 134 19.01 -21.92 -11.05
N GLY A 135 19.18 -21.10 -12.08
CA GLY A 135 19.85 -19.82 -11.99
C GLY A 135 18.97 -18.90 -11.17
N GLY A 136 19.10 -19.00 -9.85
CA GLY A 136 18.31 -18.24 -8.89
C GLY A 136 18.42 -16.75 -9.17
N ASP A 137 17.26 -16.13 -9.43
CA ASP A 137 17.03 -14.69 -9.28
C ASP A 137 17.10 -14.28 -7.78
N GLU A 138 18.00 -14.86 -6.99
CA GLU A 138 18.16 -14.62 -5.55
C GLU A 138 18.67 -13.20 -5.26
N GLU A 139 19.30 -12.53 -6.24
CA GLU A 139 19.70 -11.12 -6.12
C GLU A 139 18.50 -10.14 -6.22
N GLU A 140 17.34 -10.56 -6.73
CA GLU A 140 16.16 -9.68 -6.83
C GLU A 140 15.46 -9.50 -5.47
N ASP A 141 15.48 -10.51 -4.61
CA ASP A 141 14.77 -10.52 -3.33
C ASP A 141 15.58 -9.87 -2.19
N ASP A 142 16.90 -9.74 -2.33
CA ASP A 142 17.81 -9.22 -1.31
C ASP A 142 18.06 -7.69 -1.36
N ILE A 143 17.59 -7.01 -2.42
CA ILE A 143 17.74 -5.55 -2.51
C ILE A 143 16.67 -4.88 -1.65
N ALA A 144 17.07 -4.50 -0.43
CA ALA A 144 16.24 -3.75 0.49
C ALA A 144 15.89 -2.37 -0.10
N LEU A 145 14.65 -2.21 -0.56
CA LEU A 145 14.11 -0.89 -0.93
C LEU A 145 14.20 0.05 0.28
N PRO A 146 14.46 1.35 0.05
CA PRO A 146 14.44 2.33 1.12
C PRO A 146 13.08 2.31 1.81
N ARG A 147 13.08 2.13 3.13
CA ARG A 147 11.86 2.03 3.91
C ARG A 147 11.21 3.41 4.02
N ILE A 148 10.00 3.54 3.49
CA ILE A 148 9.21 4.76 3.64
C ILE A 148 8.68 4.81 5.09
N PRO A 149 8.97 5.87 5.87
CA PRO A 149 8.47 6.01 7.23
C PRO A 149 7.01 6.49 7.20
N TRP A 150 6.07 5.61 6.84
CA TRP A 150 4.64 5.94 6.71
C TRP A 150 4.03 6.63 7.94
N SER A 151 4.54 6.35 9.14
CA SER A 151 4.07 6.98 10.39
C SER A 151 4.49 8.43 10.57
N LYS A 152 5.50 8.88 9.82
CA LYS A 152 6.03 10.26 9.83
C LYS A 152 5.63 11.04 8.59
N MET A 153 4.88 10.41 7.68
CA MET A 153 4.39 11.07 6.48
C MET A 153 3.25 11.98 6.87
N GLU A 154 3.44 13.27 6.65
CA GLU A 154 2.40 14.27 6.85
C GLU A 154 1.88 14.73 5.48
N ASP A 155 0.55 14.79 5.35
CA ASP A 155 -0.13 15.38 4.20
C ASP A 155 -0.98 16.55 4.71
N ARG A 156 -0.58 17.77 4.34
CA ARG A 156 -1.33 18.99 4.65
C ARG A 156 -2.54 19.09 3.72
N HIS A 157 -3.53 18.23 3.96
CA HIS A 157 -4.78 18.11 3.22
C HIS A 157 -5.64 19.40 3.17
N GLY A 158 -5.32 20.42 3.98
CA GLY A 158 -5.95 21.75 3.91
C GLY A 158 -5.31 22.71 2.90
N GLU A 159 -4.11 22.39 2.38
CA GLU A 159 -3.37 23.22 1.44
C GLU A 159 -3.92 23.04 0.02
N SER A 160 -4.71 24.00 -0.45
CA SER A 160 -5.31 23.97 -1.80
C SER A 160 -4.46 24.70 -2.85
N ALA A 161 -3.19 24.99 -2.55
CA ALA A 161 -2.29 25.65 -3.48
C ALA A 161 -2.07 24.80 -4.73
N LEU A 162 -2.18 25.42 -5.90
CA LEU A 162 -1.90 24.76 -7.19
C LEU A 162 -0.43 24.29 -7.21
N GLY A 163 -0.23 22.97 -7.30
CA GLY A 163 1.10 22.36 -7.30
C GLY A 163 1.59 21.90 -5.92
N HIS A 164 0.75 21.95 -4.89
CA HIS A 164 1.02 21.27 -3.63
C HIS A 164 1.20 19.76 -3.86
N SER A 165 2.26 19.21 -3.29
CA SER A 165 2.52 17.78 -3.27
C SER A 165 3.21 17.49 -1.94
N PHE A 166 2.76 16.46 -1.23
CA PHE A 166 3.36 16.02 0.03
C PHE A 166 4.87 15.74 -0.10
N ILE A 167 5.36 15.42 -1.32
CA ILE A 167 6.79 15.21 -1.61
C ILE A 167 7.61 16.50 -1.43
N LYS A 168 6.99 17.66 -1.64
CA LYS A 168 7.64 18.97 -1.52
C LYS A 168 7.45 19.60 -0.13
N ASP A 169 6.71 18.96 0.75
CA ASP A 169 6.43 19.48 2.09
C ASP A 169 7.70 19.45 2.96
N GLU A 170 7.93 20.51 3.72
CA GLU A 170 9.12 20.72 4.55
C GLU A 170 9.28 19.61 5.60
N GLU A 171 8.17 19.16 6.18
CA GLU A 171 8.14 18.08 7.18
C GLU A 171 8.61 16.73 6.59
N ASN A 172 8.36 16.51 5.30
CA ASN A 172 8.75 15.29 4.59
C ASN A 172 10.17 15.35 4.00
N GLN A 173 10.81 16.52 3.91
CA GLN A 173 12.14 16.67 3.28
C GLN A 173 13.23 15.84 3.96
N SER A 174 13.12 15.63 5.28
CA SER A 174 14.12 14.91 6.08
C SER A 174 14.38 13.48 5.62
N TRP A 175 13.34 12.77 5.16
CA TRP A 175 13.48 11.39 4.68
C TRP A 175 13.53 11.28 3.15
N ILE A 176 13.03 12.29 2.42
CA ILE A 176 13.09 12.34 0.96
C ILE A 176 14.51 12.61 0.46
N THR A 177 15.23 13.55 1.09
CA THR A 177 16.62 13.87 0.74
C THR A 177 17.56 12.68 0.91
N ALA A 178 17.32 11.83 1.91
CA ALA A 178 18.06 10.58 2.11
C ALA A 178 17.86 9.56 0.97
N GLY A 179 16.73 9.62 0.26
CA GLY A 179 16.43 8.77 -0.90
C GLY A 179 16.84 9.38 -2.24
N GLU A 180 17.28 10.64 -2.27
CA GLU A 180 17.59 11.34 -3.52
C GLU A 180 18.79 10.67 -4.22
N GLY A 181 18.61 10.33 -5.49
CA GLY A 181 19.64 9.67 -6.29
C GLY A 181 19.88 8.19 -5.97
N TRP A 182 19.08 7.57 -5.08
CA TRP A 182 19.23 6.14 -4.73
C TRP A 182 19.17 5.22 -5.95
N THR A 183 18.18 5.38 -6.82
CA THR A 183 18.07 4.59 -8.08
C THR A 183 19.27 4.80 -9.00
N ARG A 184 19.79 6.03 -9.07
CA ARG A 184 20.99 6.33 -9.86
C ARG A 184 22.21 5.60 -9.28
N GLN A 185 22.38 5.60 -7.96
CA GLN A 185 23.46 4.87 -7.28
C GLN A 185 23.35 3.36 -7.54
N GLN A 186 22.13 2.80 -7.56
CA GLN A 186 21.90 1.40 -7.91
C GLN A 186 22.31 1.09 -9.37
N ILE A 187 22.00 1.98 -10.32
CA ILE A 187 22.42 1.79 -11.71
C ILE A 187 23.95 1.86 -11.84
N ILE A 188 24.62 2.73 -11.08
CA ILE A 188 26.08 2.91 -11.12
C ILE A 188 26.82 1.78 -10.37
N SER A 189 26.25 1.24 -9.28
CA SER A 189 26.90 0.23 -8.45
C SER A 189 27.16 -1.10 -9.17
N SER A 190 26.41 -1.39 -10.23
CA SER A 190 26.58 -2.59 -11.06
C SER A 190 27.07 -2.23 -12.46
N SER A 191 28.20 -2.81 -12.86
CA SER A 191 28.75 -2.64 -14.22
C SER A 191 27.77 -3.08 -15.32
N ALA A 192 26.96 -4.12 -15.09
CA ALA A 192 25.95 -4.57 -16.05
C ALA A 192 24.84 -3.54 -16.24
N ARG A 193 24.32 -2.98 -15.13
CA ARG A 193 23.29 -1.92 -15.14
C ARG A 193 23.84 -0.61 -15.72
N TYR A 194 25.05 -0.24 -15.35
CA TYR A 194 25.75 0.92 -15.89
C TYR A 194 25.85 0.84 -17.41
N ASN A 195 26.29 -0.29 -17.96
CA ASN A 195 26.39 -0.48 -19.41
C ASN A 195 25.01 -0.57 -20.10
N ALA A 196 23.96 -0.99 -19.40
CA ALA A 196 22.59 -1.03 -19.95
C ALA A 196 22.00 0.38 -20.08
N TRP A 197 22.24 1.25 -19.10
CA TRP A 197 21.66 2.60 -19.01
C TRP A 197 22.53 3.72 -19.56
N ILE A 198 23.83 3.70 -19.29
CA ILE A 198 24.73 4.82 -19.56
C ILE A 198 25.55 4.53 -20.83
N SER A 199 25.60 5.50 -21.73
CA SER A 199 26.51 5.47 -22.88
C SER A 199 27.91 5.88 -22.45
N LYS A 200 28.95 5.24 -22.97
CA LYS A 200 30.32 5.72 -22.77
C LYS A 200 30.43 7.08 -23.48
N PRO A 201 30.97 8.12 -22.82
CA PRO A 201 31.17 9.40 -23.50
C PRO A 201 32.09 9.18 -24.70
N SER A 202 31.64 9.59 -25.88
CA SER A 202 32.50 9.67 -27.06
C SER A 202 33.52 10.78 -26.82
N PRO A 203 34.80 10.59 -27.17
CA PRO A 203 35.82 11.64 -27.01
C PRO A 203 35.56 12.90 -27.84
N ASP A 204 34.61 12.84 -28.79
CA ASP A 204 34.28 13.93 -29.72
C ASP A 204 33.05 14.77 -29.33
N GLU A 205 32.31 14.40 -28.27
CA GLU A 205 31.10 15.11 -27.85
C GLU A 205 31.41 16.02 -26.64
N GLU A 206 31.21 17.34 -26.80
CA GLU A 206 31.33 18.32 -25.73
C GLU A 206 30.43 17.91 -24.55
N ALA A 207 31.02 17.87 -23.35
CA ALA A 207 30.49 17.27 -22.12
C ALA A 207 29.21 17.92 -21.54
N GLY A 208 28.53 18.78 -22.29
CA GLY A 208 27.41 19.60 -21.83
C GLY A 208 26.02 19.25 -22.37
N GLU A 209 25.90 18.55 -23.51
CA GLU A 209 24.62 18.54 -24.24
C GLU A 209 24.04 17.15 -24.55
N ALA A 210 24.81 16.07 -24.42
CA ALA A 210 24.32 14.71 -24.66
C ALA A 210 23.64 14.11 -23.41
N CYS A 211 22.39 13.66 -23.56
CA CYS A 211 21.72 12.86 -22.52
C CYS A 211 22.59 11.62 -22.19
N PRO A 212 23.02 11.43 -20.92
CA PRO A 212 23.91 10.33 -20.55
C PRO A 212 23.23 8.95 -20.62
N TYR A 213 21.91 8.92 -20.82
CA TYR A 213 21.10 7.71 -20.83
C TYR A 213 20.80 7.22 -22.25
N LYS A 214 20.88 5.91 -22.46
CA LYS A 214 20.51 5.26 -23.73
C LYS A 214 19.01 5.35 -23.95
N GLU A 215 18.60 5.83 -25.11
CA GLU A 215 17.17 5.97 -25.48
C GLU A 215 16.40 4.64 -25.37
N ARG A 216 17.01 3.52 -25.79
CA ARG A 216 16.41 2.17 -25.66
C ARG A 216 16.06 1.83 -24.21
N ALA A 217 16.89 2.26 -23.27
CA ALA A 217 16.71 1.97 -21.85
C ALA A 217 15.55 2.80 -21.28
N VAL A 218 15.51 4.08 -21.62
CA VAL A 218 14.43 4.99 -21.24
C VAL A 218 13.08 4.53 -21.79
N ARG A 219 13.03 4.12 -23.07
CA ARG A 219 11.79 3.60 -23.69
C ARG A 219 11.32 2.31 -23.02
N ALA A 220 12.24 1.36 -22.76
CA ALA A 220 11.89 0.11 -22.10
C ALA A 220 11.40 0.34 -20.66
N TYR A 221 12.04 1.24 -19.93
CA TYR A 221 11.59 1.64 -18.59
C TYR A 221 10.20 2.29 -18.63
N SER A 222 9.96 3.21 -19.56
CA SER A 222 8.65 3.84 -19.74
C SER A 222 7.55 2.81 -20.05
N GLN A 223 7.85 1.81 -20.90
CA GLN A 223 6.90 0.72 -21.17
C GLN A 223 6.59 -0.12 -19.92
N MET A 224 7.60 -0.42 -19.10
CA MET A 224 7.37 -1.15 -17.84
C MET A 224 6.57 -0.34 -16.83
N VAL A 225 6.76 0.99 -16.76
CA VAL A 225 5.95 1.88 -15.91
C VAL A 225 4.50 1.90 -16.37
N GLU A 226 4.25 1.98 -17.67
CA GLU A 226 2.89 1.94 -18.21
C GLU A 226 2.22 0.57 -17.99
N GLN A 227 2.97 -0.53 -18.09
CA GLN A 227 2.46 -1.86 -17.74
C GLN A 227 2.08 -1.96 -16.26
N PHE A 228 2.93 -1.44 -15.36
CA PHE A 228 2.63 -1.41 -13.94
C PHE A 228 1.41 -0.56 -13.60
N ARG A 229 1.16 0.53 -14.33
CA ARG A 229 -0.04 1.38 -14.17
C ARG A 229 -1.33 0.71 -14.66
N ALA A 230 -1.22 -0.24 -15.58
CA ALA A 230 -2.37 -0.92 -16.17
C ALA A 230 -2.80 -2.16 -15.38
N GLN A 231 -1.99 -2.62 -14.42
CA GLN A 231 -2.31 -3.68 -13.46
C GLN A 231 -3.20 -3.15 -12.34
#